data_AF-A0A1G5K1G9-F1
#
_entry.id   AF-A0A1G5K1G9-F1
#
_cell.length_a   1.000
_cell.length_b   1.000
_cell.length_c   1.000
_cell.angle_alpha   90.00
_cell.angle_beta   90.00
_cell.angle_gamma   90.00
#
_symmetry.space_group_name_H-M   'P 1'
#
loop_
_entity.id
_entity.type
_entity.pdbx_description
1 polymer ?
#
loop_
_entity_poly.entity_id
_entity_poly.type
_entity_poly.pdbx_seq_one_letter_code
_entity_poly.pdbx_strand_id
1 'polypeptide(L)'
;MESQREIERRYNKLLQDVATNKYYKVDLTNRVNCYTCRHPKCGHITKTKDIAPGVTPMFYECEKCHFQAVSSMYNDIAPDQEPTFVWDRPTLSETMKFRKKPTLLDHILRGGLVVRKVVSP
;
A
#
# COMPACT_ATOMS: atom_id res chain seq x y z
N MET A 1 6.08 -21.42 9.94
CA MET A 1 6.37 -19.99 10.20
C MET A 1 7.77 -19.71 9.69
N GLU A 2 7.96 -18.73 8.82
CA GLU A 2 9.29 -18.42 8.28
C GLU A 2 10.27 -17.98 9.38
N SER A 3 11.54 -18.38 9.23
CA SER A 3 12.60 -17.98 10.15
C SER A 3 12.93 -16.49 9.95
N GLN A 4 13.43 -15.83 11.00
CA GLN A 4 13.84 -14.43 10.89
C GLN A 4 14.92 -14.24 9.83
N ARG A 5 15.88 -15.17 9.75
CA ARG A 5 16.95 -15.17 8.74
C ARG A 5 16.41 -15.23 7.31
N GLU A 6 15.37 -16.03 7.06
CA GLU A 6 14.77 -16.14 5.73
C GLU A 6 14.02 -14.86 5.35
N ILE A 7 13.30 -14.25 6.31
CA ILE A 7 12.61 -12.97 6.09
C ILE A 7 13.61 -11.87 5.75
N GLU A 8 14.70 -11.77 6.51
CA GLU A 8 15.77 -10.81 6.25
C GLU A 8 16.39 -11.00 4.86
N ARG A 9 16.71 -12.24 4.49
CA ARG A 9 17.25 -12.56 3.16
C ARG A 9 16.31 -12.11 2.04
N ARG A 10 15.01 -12.42 2.14
CA ARG A 10 14.00 -12.03 1.15
C ARG A 10 13.80 -10.51 1.11
N TYR A 11 13.80 -9.86 2.26
CA TYR A 11 13.68 -8.41 2.36
C TYR A 11 14.87 -7.67 1.73
N ASN A 12 16.10 -8.14 1.98
CA ASN A 12 17.30 -7.57 1.35
C ASN A 12 17.28 -7.74 -0.16
N LYS A 13 16.81 -8.89 -0.66
CA LYS A 13 16.58 -9.09 -2.09
C LYS A 13 15.54 -8.11 -2.65
N LEU A 14 14.42 -7.90 -1.96
CA LEU A 14 13.43 -6.90 -2.35
C LEU A 14 14.05 -5.50 -2.43
N LEU A 15 14.87 -5.09 -1.47
CA LEU A 15 15.54 -3.78 -1.53
C LEU A 15 16.49 -3.67 -2.72
N GLN A 16 17.22 -4.73 -3.05
CA GLN A 16 18.05 -4.79 -4.24
C GLN A 16 17.20 -4.66 -5.51
N ASP A 17 16.08 -5.36 -5.59
CA ASP A 17 15.15 -5.28 -6.73
C ASP A 17 14.58 -3.87 -6.86
N VAL A 18 14.21 -3.22 -5.75
CA VAL A 18 13.76 -1.81 -5.76
C VAL A 18 14.84 -0.86 -6.27
N ALA A 19 16.09 -1.10 -5.89
CA ALA A 19 17.21 -0.28 -6.31
C ALA A 19 17.54 -0.45 -7.80
N THR A 20 17.35 -1.64 -8.37
CA THR A 20 17.90 -2.00 -9.70
C THR A 20 16.84 -2.26 -10.78
N ASN A 21 15.65 -2.71 -10.43
CA ASN A 21 14.63 -3.11 -11.39
C ASN A 21 13.80 -1.89 -11.85
N LYS A 22 13.65 -1.75 -13.18
CA LYS A 22 12.84 -0.71 -13.84
C LYS A 22 11.40 -0.66 -13.35
N TYR A 23 10.84 -1.79 -12.91
CA TYR A 23 9.48 -1.87 -12.37
C TYR A 23 9.24 -0.89 -11.20
N TYR A 24 10.25 -0.68 -10.35
CA TYR A 24 10.15 0.23 -9.20
C TYR A 24 10.55 1.67 -9.51
N LYS A 25 10.95 1.97 -10.76
CA LYS A 25 11.31 3.34 -11.21
C LYS A 25 10.05 4.08 -11.66
N VAL A 26 9.14 4.27 -10.72
CA VAL A 26 7.88 4.98 -10.92
C VAL A 26 7.98 6.40 -10.36
N ASP A 27 7.38 7.36 -11.04
CA ASP A 27 7.22 8.71 -10.49
C ASP A 27 6.20 8.67 -9.35
N LEU A 28 6.62 9.14 -8.17
CA LEU A 28 5.81 9.18 -6.95
C LEU A 28 5.23 10.57 -6.68
N THR A 29 5.64 11.60 -7.43
CA THR A 29 5.27 13.01 -7.17
C THR A 29 3.76 13.17 -7.09
N ASN A 30 3.06 12.59 -8.07
CA ASN A 30 1.60 12.68 -8.23
C ASN A 30 0.92 11.30 -8.23
N ARG A 31 1.54 10.30 -7.59
CA ARG A 31 1.01 8.92 -7.58
C ARG A 31 -0.11 8.77 -6.55
N VAL A 32 -1.27 9.31 -6.91
CA VAL A 32 -2.48 9.33 -6.10
C VAL A 32 -3.47 8.30 -6.65
N ASN A 33 -4.16 7.61 -5.76
CA ASN A 33 -5.23 6.69 -6.11
C ASN A 33 -6.47 6.95 -5.26
N CYS A 34 -7.63 6.94 -5.91
CA CYS A 34 -8.92 7.04 -5.25
C CYS A 34 -9.60 5.67 -5.21
N TYR A 35 -10.14 5.31 -4.05
CA TYR A 35 -10.95 4.12 -3.86
C TYR A 35 -12.40 4.50 -3.59
N THR A 36 -13.30 4.16 -4.52
CA THR A 36 -14.73 4.46 -4.39
C THR A 36 -15.46 3.30 -3.73
N CYS A 37 -16.12 3.57 -2.61
CA CYS A 37 -16.94 2.58 -1.91
C CYS A 37 -18.10 2.10 -2.79
N ARG A 38 -18.27 0.78 -2.94
CA ARG A 38 -19.38 0.18 -3.71
C ARG A 38 -20.70 0.11 -2.95
N HIS A 39 -20.71 0.46 -1.67
CA HIS A 39 -21.94 0.43 -0.87
C HIS A 39 -22.89 1.56 -1.31
N PRO A 40 -24.13 1.27 -1.75
CA PRO A 40 -25.04 2.26 -2.36
C PRO A 40 -25.36 3.47 -1.46
N LYS A 41 -25.36 3.27 -0.14
CA LYS A 41 -25.63 4.34 0.84
C LYS A 41 -24.39 5.11 1.31
N CYS A 42 -23.19 4.67 0.91
CA CYS A 42 -21.95 5.25 1.39
C CYS A 42 -21.32 6.18 0.34
N GLY A 43 -20.97 5.64 -0.83
CA GLY A 43 -20.33 6.42 -1.92
C GLY A 43 -18.99 7.10 -1.56
N HIS A 44 -18.46 6.88 -0.35
CA HIS A 44 -17.26 7.55 0.14
C HIS A 44 -16.04 7.26 -0.74
N ILE A 45 -15.21 8.28 -0.95
CA ILE A 45 -13.94 8.18 -1.68
C ILE A 45 -12.80 8.24 -0.68
N THR A 46 -12.05 7.15 -0.59
CA THR A 46 -10.79 7.12 0.16
C THR A 46 -9.64 7.50 -0.78
N LYS A 47 -9.00 8.63 -0.52
CA LYS A 47 -7.85 9.11 -1.32
C LYS A 47 -6.54 8.67 -0.68
N THR A 48 -5.66 8.08 -1.47
CA THR A 48 -4.38 7.54 -1.02
C THR A 48 -3.23 8.05 -1.88
N LYS A 49 -2.02 8.11 -1.32
CA LYS A 49 -0.81 8.49 -2.05
C LYS A 49 0.31 7.47 -1.86
N ASP A 50 0.96 7.08 -2.94
CA ASP A 50 2.12 6.18 -2.88
C ASP A 50 3.36 7.02 -2.51
N ILE A 51 3.98 6.73 -1.36
CA ILE A 51 5.26 7.35 -0.95
C ILE A 51 6.46 6.43 -1.17
N ALA A 52 6.19 5.17 -1.56
CA ALA A 52 7.19 4.20 -1.97
C ALA A 52 6.71 3.48 -3.24
N PRO A 53 7.62 2.98 -4.11
CA PRO A 53 7.22 2.22 -5.28
C PRO A 53 6.86 0.78 -4.88
N GLY A 54 5.79 0.23 -5.44
CA GLY A 54 5.38 -1.15 -5.15
C GLY A 54 3.96 -1.45 -5.58
N VAL A 55 3.42 -2.54 -5.04
CA VAL A 55 2.08 -3.02 -5.35
C VAL A 55 1.09 -2.49 -4.32
N THR A 56 0.07 -1.76 -4.81
CA THR A 56 -1.13 -1.38 -4.06
C THR A 56 -2.31 -2.24 -4.54
N PRO A 57 -3.33 -2.47 -3.70
CA PRO A 57 -4.42 -3.36 -4.05
C PRO A 57 -5.43 -2.68 -5.00
N MET A 58 -6.07 -3.48 -5.87
CA MET A 58 -7.21 -3.02 -6.68
C MET A 58 -8.48 -2.81 -5.84
N PHE A 59 -8.63 -3.60 -4.78
CA PHE A 59 -9.74 -3.55 -3.84
C PHE A 59 -9.25 -3.10 -2.47
N TYR A 60 -9.98 -2.20 -1.86
CA TYR A 60 -9.64 -1.63 -0.57
C TYR A 60 -10.86 -1.67 0.37
N GLU A 61 -10.62 -1.53 1.66
CA GLU A 61 -11.70 -1.45 2.63
C GLU A 61 -12.09 0.02 2.84
N CYS A 62 -13.36 0.36 2.63
CA CYS A 62 -13.85 1.72 2.83
C CYS A 62 -13.63 2.16 4.28
N GLU A 63 -12.96 3.30 4.50
CA GLU A 63 -12.65 3.80 5.85
C GLU A 63 -13.90 4.24 6.65
N LYS A 64 -15.06 4.39 6.00
CA LYS A 64 -16.31 4.83 6.64
C LYS A 64 -17.24 3.68 7.02
N CYS A 65 -17.39 2.70 6.14
CA CYS A 65 -18.39 1.64 6.30
C CYS A 65 -17.83 0.22 6.18
N HIS A 66 -16.50 0.08 6.03
CA HIS A 66 -15.79 -1.20 5.91
C HIS A 66 -16.23 -2.10 4.76
N PHE A 67 -17.03 -1.58 3.83
CA PHE A 67 -17.42 -2.28 2.61
C PHE A 67 -16.32 -2.18 1.56
N GLN A 68 -16.37 -3.05 0.56
CA GLN A 68 -15.40 -3.05 -0.53
C GLN A 68 -15.44 -1.74 -1.33
N ALA A 69 -14.27 -1.13 -1.49
CA ALA A 69 -13.99 0.00 -2.35
C ALA A 69 -13.09 -0.43 -3.51
N VAL A 70 -13.19 0.26 -4.65
CA VAL A 70 -12.45 -0.10 -5.87
C VAL A 70 -11.58 1.05 -6.34
N SER A 71 -10.36 0.69 -6.70
CA SER A 71 -9.35 1.58 -7.29
C SER A 71 -9.88 2.24 -8.57
N SER A 72 -9.66 3.54 -8.67
CA SER A 72 -9.79 4.34 -9.89
C SER A 72 -8.62 4.15 -10.87
N MET A 73 -7.69 3.24 -10.55
CA MET A 73 -6.49 2.96 -11.34
C MET A 73 -5.58 4.18 -11.47
N TYR A 74 -5.38 4.90 -10.36
CA TYR A 74 -4.57 6.13 -10.28
C TYR A 74 -5.13 7.32 -11.07
N ASN A 75 -6.43 7.31 -11.38
CA ASN A 75 -7.13 8.51 -11.86
C ASN A 75 -7.64 9.30 -10.66
N ASP A 76 -7.17 10.54 -10.49
CA ASP A 76 -7.66 11.41 -9.41
C ASP A 76 -9.07 11.92 -9.73
N ILE A 77 -10.07 11.21 -9.23
CA ILE A 77 -11.49 11.54 -9.37
C ILE A 77 -12.00 12.48 -8.25
N ALA A 78 -11.13 12.88 -7.32
CA ALA A 78 -11.46 13.78 -6.22
C ALA A 78 -10.29 14.77 -5.99
N PRO A 79 -10.00 15.65 -6.96
CA PRO A 79 -8.82 16.53 -6.93
C PRO A 79 -8.80 17.46 -5.72
N ASP A 80 -9.97 17.91 -5.27
CA ASP A 80 -10.11 18.83 -4.13
C ASP A 80 -9.99 18.15 -2.75
N GLN A 81 -9.86 16.82 -2.72
CA GLN A 81 -9.64 16.06 -1.49
C GLN A 81 -8.15 15.82 -1.27
N GLU A 82 -7.69 15.93 -0.03
CA GLU A 82 -6.33 15.52 0.35
C GLU A 82 -6.26 14.01 0.66
N PRO A 83 -5.14 13.32 0.37
CA PRO A 83 -4.96 11.91 0.74
C PRO A 83 -5.05 11.69 2.25
N THR A 84 -5.91 10.77 2.68
CA THR A 84 -6.06 10.39 4.10
C THR A 84 -5.16 9.22 4.48
N PHE A 85 -4.64 8.49 3.49
CA PHE A 85 -3.69 7.40 3.69
C PHE A 85 -2.50 7.48 2.73
N VAL A 86 -1.41 6.85 3.13
CA VAL A 86 -0.23 6.65 2.29
C VAL A 86 0.11 5.17 2.18
N TRP A 87 0.62 4.79 1.01
CA TRP A 87 1.20 3.48 0.75
C TRP A 87 2.72 3.56 0.90
N ASP A 88 3.22 2.81 1.87
CA ASP A 88 4.63 2.82 2.27
C ASP A 88 5.20 1.42 2.28
N ARG A 89 6.52 1.31 2.12
CA ARG A 89 7.23 0.04 2.32
C ARG A 89 7.67 -0.03 3.78
N PRO A 90 7.20 -1.04 4.55
CA PRO A 90 7.62 -1.19 5.94
C PRO A 90 9.13 -1.47 6.02
N THR A 91 9.77 -1.01 7.10
CA THR A 91 11.15 -1.36 7.43
C THR A 91 11.29 -2.87 7.69
N LEU A 92 12.52 -3.39 7.73
CA LEU A 92 12.76 -4.79 8.11
C LEU A 92 12.19 -5.08 9.51
N SER A 93 12.41 -4.18 10.47
CA SER A 93 11.90 -4.32 11.84
C SER A 93 10.38 -4.38 11.89
N GLU A 94 9.68 -3.53 11.13
CA GLU A 94 8.22 -3.58 11.00
C GLU A 94 7.76 -4.85 10.28
N THR A 95 8.47 -5.27 9.24
CA THR A 95 8.19 -6.50 8.49
C THR A 95 8.24 -7.73 9.41
N MET A 96 9.20 -7.77 10.33
CA MET A 96 9.30 -8.84 11.34
C MET A 96 8.10 -8.91 12.28
N LYS A 97 7.38 -7.80 12.52
CA LYS A 97 6.15 -7.80 13.33
C LYS A 97 5.01 -8.56 12.65
N PHE A 98 5.04 -8.68 11.32
CA PHE A 98 4.03 -9.41 10.54
C PHE A 98 4.29 -10.92 10.43
N ARG A 99 5.27 -11.47 11.15
CA ARG A 99 5.56 -12.93 11.18
C ARG A 99 4.37 -13.82 11.50
N LYS A 100 3.41 -13.31 12.28
CA LYS A 100 2.15 -14.00 12.62
C LYS A 100 1.04 -13.83 11.57
N LYS A 101 1.28 -13.05 10.51
CA LYS A 101 0.35 -12.76 9.41
C LYS A 101 0.99 -13.19 8.07
N PRO A 102 1.09 -14.51 7.78
CA PRO A 102 1.89 -15.03 6.68
C PRO A 102 1.49 -14.45 5.31
N THR A 103 0.20 -14.23 5.05
CA THR A 103 -0.27 -13.62 3.80
C THR A 103 0.21 -12.19 3.63
N LEU A 104 0.14 -11.38 4.69
CA LEU A 104 0.62 -9.99 4.66
C LEU A 104 2.15 -9.93 4.55
N LEU A 105 2.84 -10.82 5.27
CA LEU A 105 4.30 -10.93 5.18
C LEU A 105 4.74 -11.28 3.76
N ASP A 106 4.11 -12.29 3.13
CA ASP A 106 4.43 -12.69 1.76
C ASP A 106 4.13 -11.56 0.76
N HIS A 107 3.00 -10.85 0.92
CA HIS A 107 2.67 -9.65 0.13
C HIS A 107 3.80 -8.61 0.21
N ILE A 108 4.25 -8.25 1.42
CA ILE A 108 5.34 -7.28 1.62
C ILE A 108 6.63 -7.77 0.95
N LEU A 109 7.02 -9.02 1.18
CA LEU A 109 8.26 -9.60 0.64
C LEU A 109 8.24 -9.79 -0.88
N ARG A 110 7.07 -9.67 -1.52
CA ARG A 110 6.90 -9.63 -2.99
C ARG A 110 6.80 -8.22 -3.56
N GLY A 111 7.05 -7.19 -2.76
CA GLY A 111 7.00 -5.78 -3.19
C GLY A 111 5.67 -5.08 -2.92
N GLY A 112 4.79 -5.71 -2.13
CA GLY A 112 3.57 -5.12 -1.63
C GLY A 112 3.80 -4.00 -0.62
N LEU A 113 3.00 -2.95 -0.73
CA LEU A 113 3.02 -1.84 0.21
C LEU A 113 2.03 -2.05 1.35
N VAL A 114 2.26 -1.37 2.47
CA VAL A 114 1.33 -1.30 3.60
C VAL A 114 0.70 0.08 3.65
N VAL A 115 -0.57 0.13 4.05
CA VAL A 115 -1.28 1.40 4.22
C VAL A 115 -1.00 1.99 5.60
N ARG A 116 -0.78 3.30 5.66
CA ARG A 116 -0.68 4.08 6.90
C ARG A 116 -1.64 5.25 6.82
N LYS A 117 -2.31 5.59 7.92
CA LYS A 117 -3.14 6.79 7.99
C LYS A 117 -2.23 8.02 8.06
N VAL A 118 -2.55 9.05 7.27
CA VAL A 118 -1.91 10.35 7.42
C VAL A 118 -2.39 10.92 8.76
N VAL A 119 -1.47 11.05 9.70
CA VAL A 119 -1.75 11.79 10.94
C VAL A 119 -1.58 13.25 10.56
N SER A 120 -2.69 13.99 10.46
CA SER A 120 -2.61 15.44 10.39
C SER A 120 -1.85 15.93 11.63
N PRO A 121 -0.88 16.85 11.49
CA PRO A 121 -0.18 17.44 12.63
C PRO A 121 -1.14 18.11 13.61
#